data_AF-A0A3S9W863-F1
#
_entry.id   AF-A0A3S9W863-F1
#
_cell.length_a   1.000
_cell.length_b   1.000
_cell.length_c   1.000
_cell.angle_alpha   90.00
_cell.angle_beta   90.00
_cell.angle_gamma   90.00
#
_symmetry.space_group_name_H-M   'P 1'
#
loop_
_entity.id
_entity.type
_entity.pdbx_description
1 polymer ?
#
loop_
_entity_poly.entity_id
_entity_poly.type
_entity_poly.pdbx_seq_one_letter_code
_entity_poly.pdbx_strand_id
1 'polypeptide(L)'
;MGFWVVAALGIPAAAVAWAWYGLAQFEAQTEQGKAVSAGTTMAGFAEMVGGVPLVLAHLLGLIGLIVLGYKGYGNSGIVFSVTAVLIASGVGIGVAQLLWAGELFQLGITNNTYVP
;
A
#
# COMPACT_ATOMS: atom_id res chain seq x y z
N MET A 1 -15.31 -8.13 20.41
CA MET A 1 -15.85 -8.39 19.06
C MET A 1 -15.44 -7.34 18.03
N GLY A 2 -15.60 -6.03 18.31
CA GLY A 2 -15.29 -4.98 17.32
C GLY A 2 -13.88 -5.02 16.71
N PHE A 3 -12.85 -5.40 17.49
CA PHE A 3 -11.47 -5.52 16.98
C PHE A 3 -11.36 -6.44 15.75
N TRP A 4 -11.87 -7.67 15.83
CA TRP A 4 -11.73 -8.65 14.75
C TRP A 4 -12.54 -8.28 13.51
N VAL A 5 -13.67 -7.59 13.68
CA VAL A 5 -14.46 -7.07 12.57
C VAL A 5 -13.66 -5.99 11.82
N VAL A 6 -13.08 -5.03 12.53
CA VAL A 6 -12.24 -3.98 11.93
C VAL A 6 -10.98 -4.58 11.30
N ALA A 7 -10.35 -5.57 11.95
CA ALA A 7 -9.20 -6.26 11.40
C ALA A 7 -9.51 -6.98 10.08
N ALA A 8 -10.68 -7.65 9.99
CA ALA A 8 -11.12 -8.30 8.76
C ALA A 8 -11.37 -7.31 7.63
N LEU A 9 -11.93 -6.12 7.92
CA LEU A 9 -12.08 -5.03 6.95
C LEU A 9 -10.74 -4.46 6.48
N GLY A 10 -9.67 -4.66 7.25
CA GLY A 10 -8.31 -4.33 6.84
C GLY A 10 -7.85 -5.08 5.59
N ILE A 11 -8.38 -6.27 5.32
CA ILE A 11 -8.02 -7.07 4.13
C ILE A 11 -8.42 -6.38 2.82
N PRO A 12 -9.72 -6.07 2.59
CA PRO A 12 -10.11 -5.36 1.36
C PRO A 12 -9.49 -3.95 1.30
N ALA A 13 -9.33 -3.26 2.43
CA ALA A 13 -8.67 -1.95 2.46
C ALA A 13 -7.20 -2.05 2.01
N ALA A 14 -6.45 -3.04 2.49
CA ALA A 14 -5.07 -3.28 2.09
C ALA A 14 -4.97 -3.67 0.61
N ALA A 15 -5.88 -4.51 0.12
CA ALA A 15 -5.93 -4.87 -1.30
C ALA A 15 -6.15 -3.65 -2.20
N VAL A 16 -7.10 -2.77 -1.85
CA VAL A 16 -7.34 -1.52 -2.59
C VAL A 16 -6.12 -0.61 -2.53
N ALA A 17 -5.48 -0.45 -1.37
CA ALA A 17 -4.32 0.40 -1.23
C ALA A 17 -3.12 -0.10 -2.05
N TRP A 18 -2.85 -1.41 -2.06
CA TRP A 18 -1.79 -2.00 -2.88
C TRP A 18 -2.10 -1.95 -4.38
N ALA A 19 -3.36 -2.14 -4.78
CA ALA A 19 -3.79 -1.95 -6.16
C ALA A 19 -3.64 -0.50 -6.62
N TRP A 20 -3.98 0.46 -5.76
CA TRP A 20 -3.79 1.89 -5.99
C TRP A 20 -2.31 2.26 -6.17
N TYR A 21 -1.43 1.70 -5.34
CA TYR A 21 0.01 1.85 -5.52
C TYR A 21 0.47 1.35 -6.89
N GLY A 22 0.00 0.17 -7.31
CA GLY A 22 0.29 -0.34 -8.65
C GLY A 22 -0.22 0.56 -9.78
N LEU A 23 -1.42 1.15 -9.64
CA LEU A 23 -1.96 2.13 -10.60
C LEU A 23 -1.04 3.36 -10.72
N ALA A 24 -0.60 3.91 -9.59
CA ALA A 24 0.28 5.07 -9.57
C ALA A 24 1.66 4.77 -10.21
N GLN A 25 2.19 3.56 -9.99
CA GLN A 25 3.41 3.09 -10.64
C GLN A 25 3.25 2.97 -12.16
N PHE A 26 2.14 2.38 -12.60
CA PHE A 26 1.81 2.23 -14.01
C PHE A 26 1.66 3.61 -14.69
N GLU A 27 0.96 4.54 -14.06
CA GLU A 27 0.78 5.90 -14.58
C GLU A 27 2.12 6.63 -14.72
N ALA A 28 3.00 6.56 -13.71
CA ALA A 28 4.33 7.15 -13.80
C ALA A 28 5.12 6.62 -15.00
N GLN A 29 5.06 5.31 -15.28
CA GLN A 29 5.74 4.73 -16.43
C GLN A 29 5.14 5.18 -17.77
N THR A 30 3.80 5.18 -17.89
CA THR A 30 3.14 5.54 -19.14
C THR A 30 3.25 7.03 -19.46
N GLU A 31 3.31 7.88 -18.44
CA GLU A 31 3.42 9.33 -18.61
C GLU A 31 4.88 9.82 -18.73
N GLN A 32 5.87 9.01 -18.35
CA GLN A 32 7.29 9.40 -18.38
C GLN A 32 7.75 9.88 -19.77
N GLY A 33 7.33 9.22 -20.85
CA GLY A 33 7.71 9.64 -22.21
C GLY A 33 7.20 11.03 -22.58
N LYS A 34 6.00 11.40 -22.11
CA LYS A 34 5.42 12.73 -22.31
C LYS A 34 6.15 13.76 -21.46
N ALA A 35 6.43 13.43 -20.19
CA ALA A 35 7.19 14.29 -19.30
C ALA A 35 8.57 14.62 -19.88
N VAL A 36 9.30 13.62 -20.38
CA VAL A 36 10.62 13.80 -21.03
C VAL A 36 10.53 14.71 -22.25
N SER A 37 9.51 14.51 -23.11
CA SER A 37 9.30 15.37 -24.28
C SER A 37 8.98 16.84 -23.91
N ALA A 38 8.43 17.07 -22.72
CA ALA A 38 8.13 18.38 -22.17
C ALA A 38 9.29 18.97 -21.32
N GLY A 39 10.43 18.27 -21.23
CA GLY A 39 11.57 18.67 -20.39
C GLY A 39 11.34 18.53 -18.89
N THR A 40 10.38 17.69 -18.47
CA THR A 40 10.03 17.40 -17.07
C THR A 40 10.26 15.91 -16.73
N THR A 41 9.87 15.46 -15.54
CA THR A 41 10.04 14.08 -15.08
C THR A 41 8.86 13.62 -14.22
N MET A 42 8.54 12.32 -14.26
CA MET A 42 7.59 11.66 -13.35
C MET A 42 8.27 11.04 -12.12
N ALA A 43 9.57 11.28 -11.93
CA ALA A 43 10.29 10.78 -10.76
C ALA A 43 9.60 11.22 -9.44
N GLY A 44 9.35 10.26 -8.55
CA GLY A 44 8.67 10.51 -7.28
C GLY A 44 7.14 10.59 -7.34
N PHE A 45 6.53 10.57 -8.54
CA PHE A 45 5.06 10.63 -8.67
C PHE A 45 4.41 9.43 -8.02
N ALA A 46 4.86 8.22 -8.34
CA ALA A 46 4.26 6.99 -7.83
C ALA A 46 4.46 6.83 -6.31
N GLU A 47 5.59 7.28 -5.77
CA GLU A 47 5.85 7.33 -4.34
C GLU A 47 4.90 8.31 -3.64
N MET A 48 4.67 9.49 -4.21
CA MET A 48 3.80 10.51 -3.61
C MET A 48 2.32 10.18 -3.75
N VAL A 49 1.87 9.68 -4.91
CA VAL A 49 0.46 9.45 -5.22
C VAL A 49 0.01 8.03 -4.86
N GLY A 50 0.92 7.07 -4.85
CA GLY A 50 0.65 5.68 -4.45
C GLY A 50 1.23 5.35 -3.08
N GLY A 51 2.54 5.59 -2.90
CA GLY A 51 3.29 5.17 -1.72
C GLY A 51 2.86 5.86 -0.43
N VAL A 52 2.73 7.18 -0.43
CA VAL A 52 2.28 7.94 0.75
C VAL A 52 0.86 7.54 1.18
N PRO A 53 -0.15 7.48 0.30
CA PRO A 53 -1.47 6.95 0.67
C PRO A 53 -1.43 5.51 1.18
N LEU A 54 -0.60 4.65 0.61
CA LEU A 54 -0.42 3.27 1.08
C LEU A 54 0.09 3.24 2.53
N VAL A 55 1.15 4.01 2.83
CA VAL A 55 1.70 4.11 4.20
C VAL A 55 0.66 4.68 5.16
N LEU A 56 -0.05 5.73 4.78
CA LEU A 56 -1.10 6.32 5.60
C LEU A 56 -2.24 5.32 5.89
N ALA A 57 -2.65 4.53 4.90
CA ALA A 57 -3.66 3.48 5.11
C ALA A 57 -3.21 2.45 6.17
N HIS A 58 -1.95 2.04 6.14
CA HIS A 58 -1.39 1.11 7.13
C HIS A 58 -1.30 1.75 8.52
N LEU A 59 -0.84 3.01 8.61
CA LEU A 59 -0.73 3.73 9.88
C LEU A 59 -2.11 3.94 10.53
N LEU A 60 -3.10 4.39 9.75
CA LEU A 60 -4.46 4.60 10.24
C LEU A 60 -5.10 3.28 10.68
N GLY A 61 -4.94 2.21 9.88
CA GLY A 61 -5.39 0.87 10.24
C GLY A 61 -4.74 0.36 11.52
N LEU A 62 -3.42 0.53 11.65
CA LEU A 62 -2.67 0.11 12.84
C LEU A 62 -3.07 0.90 14.09
N ILE A 63 -3.15 2.23 14.01
CA ILE A 63 -3.56 3.08 15.14
C ILE A 63 -4.97 2.71 15.58
N GLY A 64 -5.92 2.57 14.65
CA GLY A 64 -7.28 2.16 14.95
C GLY A 64 -7.35 0.79 15.65
N LEU A 65 -6.59 -0.18 15.15
CA LEU A 65 -6.51 -1.51 15.76
C LEU A 65 -5.83 -1.49 17.11
N ILE A 66 -4.76 -0.72 17.32
CA ILE A 66 -4.09 -0.58 18.62
C ILE A 66 -5.06 -0.04 19.66
N VAL A 67 -5.84 1.00 19.33
CA VAL A 67 -6.83 1.57 20.26
C VAL A 67 -7.88 0.53 20.64
N LEU A 68 -8.40 -0.22 19.68
CA LEU A 68 -9.41 -1.26 19.93
C LEU A 68 -8.82 -2.47 20.67
N GLY A 69 -7.60 -2.88 20.29
CA GLY A 69 -6.87 -4.00 20.84
C GLY A 69 -6.47 -3.75 22.28
N TYR A 70 -5.98 -2.55 22.59
CA TYR A 70 -5.61 -2.17 23.96
C TYR A 70 -6.83 -2.17 24.89
N LYS A 71 -7.98 -1.66 24.42
CA LYS A 71 -9.22 -1.67 25.22
C LYS A 71 -9.76 -3.07 25.50
N GLY A 72 -9.52 -4.04 24.61
CA GLY A 72 -10.03 -5.41 24.75
C GLY A 72 -9.06 -6.40 25.39
N TYR A 73 -7.76 -6.22 25.14
CA TYR A 73 -6.72 -7.23 25.40
C TYR A 73 -5.47 -6.65 26.10
N GLY A 74 -5.49 -5.35 26.49
CA GLY A 74 -4.35 -4.68 27.11
C GLY A 74 -3.11 -4.67 26.21
N ASN A 75 -1.93 -4.88 26.80
CA ASN A 75 -0.65 -4.87 26.08
C ASN A 75 -0.59 -5.94 24.97
N SER A 76 -1.21 -7.10 25.17
CA SER A 76 -1.29 -8.16 24.14
C SER A 76 -2.07 -7.72 22.90
N GLY A 77 -2.99 -6.75 23.05
CA GLY A 77 -3.74 -6.16 21.95
C GLY A 77 -2.85 -5.45 20.92
N ILE A 78 -1.70 -4.92 21.34
CA ILE A 78 -0.73 -4.29 20.43
C ILE A 78 -0.16 -5.35 19.48
N VAL A 79 0.25 -6.51 20.01
CA VAL A 79 0.79 -7.62 19.21
C VAL A 79 -0.25 -8.12 18.21
N PHE A 80 -1.51 -8.27 18.64
CA PHE A 80 -2.59 -8.67 17.73
C PHE A 80 -2.84 -7.63 16.64
N SER A 81 -2.75 -6.34 16.96
CA SER A 81 -2.95 -5.25 15.99
C SER A 81 -1.89 -5.26 14.90
N VAL A 82 -0.61 -5.35 15.30
CA VAL A 82 0.51 -5.44 14.35
C VAL A 82 0.36 -6.69 13.48
N THR A 83 0.09 -7.84 14.10
CA THR A 83 -0.08 -9.11 13.38
C THR A 83 -1.23 -9.03 12.37
N ALA A 84 -2.37 -8.45 12.75
CA ALA A 84 -3.52 -8.30 11.86
C ALA A 84 -3.19 -7.40 10.65
N VAL A 85 -2.50 -6.28 10.85
CA VAL A 85 -2.08 -5.39 9.75
C VAL A 85 -1.10 -6.09 8.82
N LEU A 86 -0.15 -6.85 9.36
CA LEU A 86 0.81 -7.62 8.55
C LEU A 86 0.10 -8.68 7.70
N ILE A 87 -0.85 -9.43 8.28
CA ILE A 87 -1.63 -10.43 7.55
C ILE A 87 -2.47 -9.75 6.45
N ALA A 88 -3.19 -8.69 6.79
CA ALA A 88 -3.99 -7.94 5.82
C ALA A 88 -3.14 -7.38 4.69
N SER A 89 -1.97 -6.81 5.00
CA SER A 89 -1.02 -6.31 4.02
C SER A 89 -0.49 -7.43 3.13
N GLY A 90 -0.11 -8.58 3.69
CA GLY A 90 0.34 -9.74 2.93
C GLY A 90 -0.73 -10.23 1.93
N VAL A 91 -2.00 -10.27 2.35
CA VAL A 91 -3.11 -10.57 1.43
C VAL A 91 -3.26 -9.49 0.36
N GLY A 92 -3.18 -8.21 0.75
CA GLY A 92 -3.26 -7.09 -0.19
C GLY A 92 -2.15 -7.13 -1.24
N ILE A 93 -0.91 -7.44 -0.85
CA ILE A 93 0.21 -7.68 -1.76
C ILE A 93 -0.13 -8.83 -2.70
N GLY A 94 -0.59 -9.97 -2.19
CA GLY A 94 -0.97 -11.12 -3.01
C GLY A 94 -2.04 -10.77 -4.06
N VAL A 95 -3.07 -10.03 -3.66
CA VAL A 95 -4.12 -9.55 -4.58
C VAL A 95 -3.54 -8.62 -5.64
N ALA A 96 -2.76 -7.62 -5.24
CA ALA A 96 -2.16 -6.69 -6.19
C ALA A 96 -1.18 -7.39 -7.13
N GLN A 97 -0.38 -8.35 -6.65
CA GLN A 97 0.48 -9.16 -7.51
C GLN A 97 -0.31 -9.90 -8.58
N LEU A 98 -1.46 -10.49 -8.24
CA LEU A 98 -2.33 -11.15 -9.22
C LEU A 98 -2.92 -10.15 -10.24
N LEU A 99 -3.33 -8.96 -9.79
CA LEU A 99 -3.89 -7.92 -10.67
C LEU A 99 -2.85 -7.36 -11.66
N TRP A 100 -1.58 -7.29 -11.25
CA TRP A 100 -0.48 -6.76 -12.04
C TRP A 100 0.39 -7.86 -12.65
N ALA A 101 -0.15 -9.08 -12.84
CA ALA A 101 0.53 -10.21 -13.48
C ALA A 101 1.91 -10.57 -12.87
N GLY A 102 2.13 -10.30 -11.59
CA GLY A 102 3.40 -10.53 -10.88
C GLY A 102 4.41 -9.38 -10.96
N GLU A 103 4.08 -8.30 -11.66
CA GLU A 103 5.01 -7.21 -11.99
C GLU A 103 4.93 -6.03 -11.01
N LEU A 104 4.06 -6.06 -9.99
CA LEU A 104 3.82 -4.92 -9.10
C LEU A 104 5.11 -4.29 -8.54
N PHE A 105 6.06 -5.11 -8.09
CA PHE A 105 7.33 -4.62 -7.56
C PHE A 105 8.32 -4.23 -8.66
N GLN A 106 8.26 -4.89 -9.81
CA GLN A 106 9.10 -4.56 -10.96
C GLN A 106 8.71 -3.19 -11.57
N LEU A 107 7.42 -2.84 -11.57
CA LEU A 107 6.92 -1.52 -11.92
C LEU A 107 7.56 -0.42 -11.05
N GLY A 108 7.68 -0.67 -9.74
CA GLY A 108 8.32 0.26 -8.79
C GLY A 108 9.83 0.39 -8.98
N ILE A 109 10.53 -0.70 -9.29
CA ILE A 109 11.99 -0.70 -9.50
C ILE A 109 12.36 0.06 -10.77
N THR A 110 11.62 -0.16 -11.85
CA THR A 110 11.89 0.44 -13.18
C THR A 110 11.61 1.93 -13.22
N ASN A 111 10.71 2.45 -12.37
CA ASN A 111 10.52 3.90 -12.22
C ASN A 111 11.73 4.62 -11.58
N ASN A 112 12.53 3.93 -10.77
CA ASN A 112 13.69 4.52 -10.09
C ASN A 112 15.00 4.45 -10.92
N THR A 113 14.97 3.82 -12.09
CA THR A 113 16.17 3.57 -12.93
C THR A 113 16.18 4.34 -14.25
N TYR A 114 15.35 5.36 -14.43
CA TYR A 114 15.39 6.19 -15.65
C TYR A 114 16.76 6.88 -15.78
N VAL A 115 17.62 6.32 -16.62
CA VAL A 115 18.86 6.96 -17.09
C VAL A 115 18.52 7.62 -18.43
N PRO A 116 18.70 8.95 -18.57
CA PRO A 116 18.38 9.67 -19.80
C PRO A 116 19.22 9.21 -21.00
#